data_AF-A0A2E6DR89-F1
#
_entry.id   AF-A0A2E6DR89-F1
#
_cell.length_a   1.000
_cell.length_b   1.000
_cell.length_c   1.000
_cell.angle_alpha   90.00
_cell.angle_beta   90.00
_cell.angle_gamma   90.00
#
_symmetry.space_group_name_H-M   'P 1'
#
loop_
_entity.id
_entity.type
_entity.pdbx_description
1 polymer ?
#
loop_
_entity_poly.entity_id
_entity_poly.type
_entity_poly.pdbx_seq_one_letter_code
_entity_poly.pdbx_strand_id
1 'polypeptide(L)' 'MSIPLLGMIRPSPSDEEAAAIASAVELLWPRPTSANIETNRSNWRFSGRRWDEPAKWPRRTY' A
#
# COMPACT_ATOMS: atom_id res chain seq x y z
N MET A 1 -9.61 21.93 19.68
CA MET A 1 -8.46 21.27 19.01
C MET A 1 -8.62 21.50 17.52
N SER A 2 -7.66 22.15 16.86
CA SER A 2 -7.72 22.45 15.43
C SER A 2 -7.18 21.26 14.64
N ILE A 3 -7.96 20.76 13.68
CA ILE A 3 -7.56 19.64 12.81
C ILE A 3 -6.51 20.21 11.83
N PRO A 4 -5.32 19.61 11.69
CA PRO A 4 -4.37 20.06 10.68
C PRO A 4 -5.02 19.91 9.31
N LEU A 5 -5.04 21.00 8.53
CA LEU A 5 -5.59 21.08 7.18
C LEU A 5 -4.67 20.31 6.22
N LEU A 6 -4.64 18.98 6.35
CA LEU A 6 -4.06 18.09 5.36
C LEU A 6 -4.96 18.14 4.12
N GLY A 7 -4.47 18.74 3.03
CA GLY A 7 -5.07 18.54 1.72
C GLY A 7 -5.57 19.78 0.98
N MET A 8 -5.17 21.00 1.35
CA MET A 8 -5.42 22.14 0.46
C MET A 8 -4.26 22.30 -0.51
N ILE A 9 -4.28 21.50 -1.59
CA ILE A 9 -3.37 21.65 -2.72
C ILE A 9 -3.64 23.02 -3.35
N ARG A 10 -2.63 23.89 -3.33
CA ARG A 10 -2.72 25.24 -3.87
C ARG A 10 -1.55 25.50 -4.83
N PRO A 11 -1.80 26.15 -5.98
CA PRO A 11 -3.11 26.61 -6.47
C PRO A 11 -4.06 25.45 -6.81
N SER A 12 -5.37 25.72 -6.85
CA SER A 12 -6.33 24.77 -7.39
C SER A 12 -6.03 24.56 -8.88
N PRO A 13 -5.96 23.32 -9.38
CA PRO A 13 -5.72 23.07 -10.79
C PRO A 13 -6.85 23.67 -11.63
N SER A 14 -6.52 24.08 -12.85
CA SER A 14 -7.53 24.41 -13.86
C SER A 14 -8.29 23.14 -14.27
N ASP A 15 -9.44 23.30 -14.94
CA ASP A 15 -10.22 22.17 -15.45
C ASP A 15 -9.41 21.31 -16.44
N GLU A 16 -8.55 21.96 -17.24
CA GLU A 16 -7.64 21.31 -18.19
C GLU A 16 -6.57 20.49 -17.47
N GLU A 17 -5.96 21.05 -16.42
CA GLU A 17 -4.96 20.36 -15.61
C GLU A 17 -5.60 19.19 -14.84
N ALA A 18 -6.79 19.39 -14.28
CA ALA A 18 -7.54 18.34 -13.61
C ALA A 18 -7.89 17.19 -14.57
N ALA A 19 -8.32 17.51 -15.79
CA ALA A 19 -8.61 16.53 -16.83
C ALA A 19 -7.35 15.75 -17.26
N ALA A 20 -6.21 16.45 -17.42
CA ALA A 20 -4.94 15.81 -17.75
C ALA A 20 -4.47 14.86 -16.63
N ILE A 21 -4.57 15.27 -15.36
CA ILE A 21 -4.21 14.45 -14.20
C ILE A 21 -5.10 13.21 -14.12
N ALA A 22 -6.42 13.38 -14.23
CA ALA A 22 -7.37 12.26 -14.20
C ALA A 22 -7.09 11.26 -15.33
N SER A 23 -6.84 11.77 -16.54
CA SER A 23 -6.50 10.94 -17.70
C SER A 23 -5.19 10.17 -17.50
N ALA A 24 -4.16 10.82 -16.96
CA ALA A 24 -2.88 10.18 -16.69
C ALA A 24 -3.01 9.07 -15.64
N VAL A 25 -3.78 9.31 -14.58
CA VAL A 25 -4.08 8.28 -13.56
C VAL A 25 -4.77 7.10 -14.24
N GLU A 26 -5.87 7.31 -14.96
CA GLU A 26 -6.61 6.20 -15.58
C GLU A 26 -5.77 5.39 -16.59
N LEU A 27 -4.92 6.06 -17.39
CA LEU A 27 -4.09 5.42 -18.41
C LEU A 27 -2.87 4.71 -17.83
N LEU A 28 -2.27 5.27 -16.78
CA LEU A 28 -0.98 4.81 -16.26
C LEU A 28 -1.11 4.07 -14.93
N TRP A 29 -2.30 4.03 -14.32
CA TRP A 29 -2.47 3.33 -13.07
C TRP A 29 -2.15 1.85 -13.28
N PRO A 30 -1.21 1.29 -12.50
CA PRO A 30 -0.88 -0.11 -12.62
C PRO A 30 -2.13 -0.93 -12.33
N ARG A 31 -2.56 -1.71 -13.33
CA ARG A 31 -3.60 -2.73 -13.09
C ARG A 31 -3.02 -3.72 -12.08
N PRO A 32 -3.82 -4.21 -11.13
CA PRO A 32 -3.39 -5.30 -10.27
C PRO A 32 -3.08 -6.50 -11.17
N THR A 33 -1.81 -6.68 -11.51
CA THR A 33 -1.34 -7.93 -12.07
C THR A 33 -1.51 -8.95 -10.95
N SER A 34 -2.28 -10.01 -11.19
CA SER A 34 -2.16 -11.20 -10.36
C SER A 34 -0.72 -11.64 -10.48
N ALA A 35 0.12 -11.23 -9.52
CA ALA A 35 1.44 -11.80 -9.39
C ALA A 35 1.20 -13.30 -9.36
N ASN A 36 1.77 -14.03 -10.31
CA ASN A 36 2.05 -15.43 -10.05
C ASN A 36 2.94 -15.36 -8.81
N ILE A 37 2.35 -15.61 -7.64
CA ILE A 37 3.09 -15.79 -6.41
C ILE A 37 3.78 -17.14 -6.60
N GLU A 38 4.71 -17.22 -7.55
CA GLU A 38 5.89 -18.02 -7.34
C GLU A 38 6.33 -17.61 -5.97
N THR A 39 6.30 -18.59 -5.08
CA THR A 39 6.39 -18.40 -3.65
C THR A 39 7.82 -17.95 -3.39
N ASN A 40 8.11 -16.67 -3.66
CA ASN A 40 9.36 -16.02 -3.34
C ASN A 40 9.28 -15.81 -1.83
N ARG A 41 9.41 -16.93 -1.11
CA ARG A 41 9.47 -16.94 0.32
C ARG A 41 10.76 -16.21 0.63
N SER A 42 10.62 -14.95 1.05
CA SER A 42 11.74 -14.14 1.47
C SER A 42 12.65 -14.97 2.38
N ASN A 43 13.96 -14.96 2.08
CA ASN A 43 14.97 -15.59 2.93
C ASN A 43 15.16 -14.83 4.25
N TRP A 44 14.51 -13.67 4.40
CA TRP A 44 14.55 -12.89 5.62
C TRP A 44 13.82 -13.59 6.76
N ARG A 45 14.46 -13.58 7.93
CA ARG A 45 13.96 -14.16 9.17
C ARG A 45 14.12 -13.15 10.29
N PHE A 46 13.07 -12.92 11.06
CA PHE A 46 13.14 -12.16 12.31
C PHE A 46 13.32 -13.12 13.47
N SER A 47 14.42 -13.01 14.23
CA SER A 47 14.74 -13.96 15.31
C SER A 47 14.67 -15.44 14.88
N GLY A 48 15.08 -15.74 13.64
CA GLY A 48 15.03 -17.08 13.06
C GLY A 48 13.62 -17.55 12.63
N ARG A 49 12.57 -16.75 12.78
CA ARG A 49 11.23 -17.08 12.29
C ARG A 49 10.99 -16.38 10.96
N ARG A 50 10.36 -17.07 10.01
CA ARG A 50 9.94 -16.39 8.78
C ARG A 50 8.74 -15.51 9.11
N TRP A 51 8.64 -14.38 8.42
CA TRP A 51 7.55 -13.44 8.62
C TRP A 51 6.18 -13.99 8.17
N ASP A 52 6.19 -14.89 7.18
CA ASP A 52 5.00 -15.56 6.63
C ASP A 52 4.51 -16.75 7.46
N GLU A 53 5.22 -17.15 8.51
CA GLU A 53 4.81 -18.27 9.35
C GLU A 53 3.77 -17.80 10.40
N PRO A 54 2.58 -18.42 10.47
CA PRO A 54 1.58 -18.05 11.47
C PRO A 54 2.18 -18.25 12.87
N ALA A 55 2.03 -17.23 13.72
CA ALA A 55 2.62 -17.24 15.04
C ALA A 55 2.03 -18.37 15.89
N LYS A 56 2.84 -19.41 16.15
CA LYS A 56 2.50 -20.50 17.07
C LYS A 56 2.73 -20.02 18.50
N TRP A 57 1.77 -19.25 19.02
CA TRP A 57 1.74 -18.90 20.42
C TRP A 57 1.31 -20.14 21.23
N PRO A 58 1.99 -20.47 22.34
CA PRO A 58 1.48 -21.50 23.24
C PRO A 58 0.08 -21.11 23.70
N ARG A 59 -0.84 -22.09 23.79
CA ARG A 59 -2.16 -21.81 24.36
C ARG A 59 -1.96 -21.29 25.78
N ARG A 60 -2.46 -20.08 26.04
CA ARG A 60 -2.43 -19.47 27.36
C ARG A 60 -3.36 -20.26 28.27
N THR A 61 -2.81 -21.17 29.07
CA THR A 61 -3.52 -21.81 30.17
C THR A 61 -3.39 -20.90 31.38
N TYR A 62 -4.51 -20.30 31.80
CA TYR A 62 -4.67 -19.74 33.15
C TYR A 62 -5.36 -20.82 34.00
#